data_AF-N9LD66-F1
#
_entry.id   AF-N9LD66-F1
#
_cell.length_a   1.000
_cell.length_b   1.000
_cell.length_c   1.000
_cell.angle_alpha   90.00
_cell.angle_beta   90.00
_cell.angle_gamma   90.00
#
_symmetry.space_group_name_H-M   'P 1'
#
loop_
_entity.id
_entity.type
_entity.pdbx_description
1 polymer ?
#
loop_
_entity_poly.entity_id
_entity_poly.type
_entity_poly.pdbx_seq_one_letter_code
_entity_poly.pdbx_strand_id
1 'polypeptide(L)'
;MPSSYKKYAYNFGLASLSLLLSSCMNTLEGSSESNHHSQTKSTLSTSMKIKNDDGFDITSLPYNSNAHLNCILSAQRLNCGPINLIDSTSLIKVYNFINPGYVDSVIFPKTSDGVLLIASPFSSESGHLEINLTSVNKSGSVKSITLDASKNIEINQNYEILYKENEKDLKLKLNEQGDFVK
;
A
#
# COMPACT_ATOMS: atom_id res chain seq x y z
N MET A 1 -40.23 19.99 34.45
CA MET A 1 -40.76 19.73 33.09
C MET A 1 -39.91 18.66 32.44
N PRO A 2 -40.40 17.44 32.19
CA PRO A 2 -39.67 16.42 31.44
C PRO A 2 -40.28 16.25 30.03
N SER A 3 -39.47 16.37 28.98
CA SER A 3 -39.82 16.00 27.59
C SER A 3 -38.60 16.27 26.70
N SER A 4 -38.12 15.46 25.78
CA SER A 4 -38.42 14.09 25.35
C SER A 4 -37.26 13.70 24.42
N TYR A 5 -36.58 12.59 24.68
CA TYR A 5 -35.53 12.07 23.79
C TYR A 5 -36.20 11.30 22.64
N LYS A 6 -36.09 11.81 21.41
CA LYS A 6 -36.50 11.08 20.20
C LYS A 6 -35.43 10.06 19.81
N LYS A 7 -35.76 8.77 19.91
CA LYS A 7 -35.01 7.66 19.30
C LYS A 7 -35.32 7.60 17.81
N TYR A 8 -34.30 7.67 16.96
CA TYR A 8 -34.41 7.32 15.54
C TYR A 8 -33.87 5.90 15.34
N ALA A 9 -34.78 4.97 15.05
CA ALA A 9 -34.44 3.63 14.59
C ALA A 9 -34.32 3.67 13.07
N TYR A 10 -33.12 3.39 12.55
CA TYR A 10 -32.90 3.19 11.11
C TYR A 10 -33.07 1.70 10.79
N ASN A 11 -34.10 1.39 10.01
CA ASN A 11 -34.36 0.05 9.49
C ASN A 11 -33.35 -0.27 8.38
N PHE A 12 -32.58 -1.35 8.56
CA PHE A 12 -31.77 -1.97 7.52
C PHE A 12 -32.69 -2.76 6.57
N GLY A 13 -32.91 -2.23 5.36
CA GLY A 13 -33.53 -2.96 4.26
C GLY A 13 -32.45 -3.65 3.42
N LEU A 14 -32.23 -4.95 3.65
CA LEU A 14 -31.42 -5.81 2.80
C LEU A 14 -32.22 -6.21 1.56
N ALA A 15 -31.94 -5.57 0.42
CA ALA A 15 -32.40 -6.03 -0.89
C ALA A 15 -31.36 -7.02 -1.44
N SER A 16 -31.69 -8.30 -1.43
CA SER A 16 -30.93 -9.38 -2.08
C SER A 16 -31.05 -9.27 -3.60
N LEU A 17 -29.96 -8.95 -4.29
CA LEU A 17 -29.88 -8.94 -5.74
C LEU A 17 -29.44 -10.33 -6.24
N SER A 18 -30.39 -11.12 -6.73
CA SER A 18 -30.16 -12.43 -7.33
C SER A 18 -29.58 -12.27 -8.74
N LEU A 19 -28.30 -12.58 -8.94
CA LEU A 19 -27.71 -12.69 -10.27
C LEU A 19 -27.95 -14.09 -10.82
N LEU A 20 -28.78 -14.17 -11.86
CA LEU A 20 -28.99 -15.38 -12.66
C LEU A 20 -27.72 -15.68 -13.47
N LEU A 21 -27.15 -16.86 -13.23
CA LEU A 21 -26.14 -17.47 -14.10
C LEU A 21 -26.84 -18.06 -15.33
N SER A 22 -26.47 -17.58 -16.51
CA SER A 22 -26.83 -18.17 -17.80
C SER A 22 -25.56 -18.76 -18.42
N SER A 23 -25.49 -20.09 -18.39
CA SER A 23 -24.52 -20.91 -19.09
C SER A 23 -24.93 -21.05 -20.57
N CYS A 24 -24.04 -20.75 -21.51
CA CYS A 24 -24.13 -21.26 -22.87
C CYS A 24 -22.84 -21.99 -23.22
N MET A 25 -22.91 -23.32 -23.16
CA MET A 25 -22.05 -24.23 -23.92
C MET A 25 -22.43 -24.13 -25.40
N ASN A 26 -21.44 -24.07 -26.29
CA ASN A 26 -21.59 -24.54 -27.65
C ASN A 26 -20.41 -25.47 -27.94
N THR A 27 -20.74 -26.71 -28.29
CA THR A 27 -19.85 -27.78 -28.73
C THR A 27 -19.90 -27.84 -30.25
N LEU A 28 -18.72 -27.97 -30.89
CA LEU A 28 -18.40 -28.65 -32.17
C LEU A 28 -19.25 -28.30 -33.42
N GLU A 29 -18.75 -28.03 -34.62
CA GLU A 29 -17.71 -28.71 -35.40
C GLU A 29 -17.59 -27.97 -36.76
N GLY A 30 -16.41 -27.91 -37.40
CA GLY A 30 -16.31 -27.40 -38.79
C GLY A 30 -14.96 -26.82 -39.26
N SER A 31 -13.99 -27.72 -39.45
CA SER A 31 -12.80 -27.71 -40.33
C SER A 31 -12.42 -26.47 -41.18
N SER A 32 -11.16 -26.00 -41.04
CA SER A 32 -10.15 -25.99 -42.15
C SER A 32 -8.76 -25.52 -41.66
N GLU A 33 -7.79 -26.44 -41.79
CA GLU A 33 -6.32 -26.36 -41.93
C GLU A 33 -5.49 -25.08 -41.67
N SER A 34 -4.42 -25.31 -40.89
CA SER A 34 -3.01 -24.89 -41.12
C SER A 34 -2.55 -23.48 -40.72
N ASN A 35 -1.82 -23.35 -39.60
CA ASN A 35 -0.34 -23.25 -39.55
C ASN A 35 0.19 -22.54 -38.28
N HIS A 36 1.33 -23.06 -37.80
CA HIS A 36 2.31 -22.47 -36.88
C HIS A 36 1.97 -22.24 -35.38
N HIS A 37 2.74 -22.96 -34.55
CA HIS A 37 3.56 -22.44 -33.44
C HIS A 37 3.07 -21.12 -32.81
N SER A 38 2.71 -21.05 -31.53
CA SER A 38 3.43 -21.60 -30.38
C SER A 38 2.49 -21.62 -29.18
N GLN A 39 2.63 -22.66 -28.35
CA GLN A 39 2.07 -22.70 -27.00
C GLN A 39 2.66 -21.53 -26.20
N THR A 40 1.94 -20.43 -26.07
CA THR A 40 2.12 -19.53 -24.94
C THR A 40 1.52 -20.22 -23.73
N LYS A 41 2.32 -21.12 -23.15
CA LYS A 41 2.22 -21.50 -21.75
C LYS A 41 2.36 -20.21 -20.97
N SER A 42 1.23 -19.55 -20.68
CA SER A 42 1.12 -18.48 -19.70
C SER A 42 1.56 -19.09 -18.39
N THR A 43 2.87 -19.02 -18.18
CA THR A 43 3.47 -19.27 -16.89
C THR A 43 3.00 -18.10 -16.08
N LEU A 44 1.92 -18.31 -15.32
CA LEU A 44 1.53 -17.44 -14.23
C LEU A 44 2.73 -17.44 -13.28
N SER A 45 3.72 -16.60 -13.55
CA SER A 45 4.85 -16.40 -12.67
C SER A 45 4.27 -15.72 -11.44
N THR A 46 3.86 -16.54 -10.49
CA THR A 46 3.54 -16.05 -9.15
C THR A 46 4.89 -15.57 -8.61
N SER A 47 5.22 -14.31 -8.88
CA SER A 47 6.37 -13.64 -8.33
C SER A 47 6.30 -13.82 -6.82
N MET A 48 7.18 -14.66 -6.29
CA MET A 48 7.20 -14.95 -4.87
C MET A 48 7.63 -13.67 -4.16
N LYS A 49 6.69 -13.02 -3.49
CA LYS A 49 6.96 -11.76 -2.77
C LYS A 49 8.04 -12.02 -1.73
N ILE A 50 9.09 -11.20 -1.76
CA ILE A 50 10.18 -11.27 -0.79
C ILE A 50 9.66 -10.73 0.53
N LYS A 51 9.94 -11.44 1.63
CA LYS A 51 9.55 -11.05 2.99
C LYS A 51 10.74 -10.54 3.79
N ASN A 52 10.51 -9.64 4.75
CA ASN A 52 11.51 -9.26 5.75
C ASN A 52 11.62 -10.32 6.87
N ASP A 53 12.55 -10.10 7.80
CA ASP A 53 12.79 -11.01 8.95
C ASP A 53 11.54 -11.20 9.85
N ASP A 54 10.60 -10.24 9.80
CA ASP A 54 9.36 -10.23 10.57
C ASP A 54 8.17 -10.87 9.80
N GLY A 55 8.41 -11.37 8.57
CA GLY A 55 7.42 -12.08 7.76
C GLY A 55 6.53 -11.20 6.87
N PHE A 56 6.78 -9.89 6.81
CA PHE A 56 6.02 -8.96 5.97
C PHE A 56 6.57 -8.87 4.55
N ASP A 57 5.68 -8.79 3.56
CA ASP A 57 6.07 -8.60 2.16
C ASP A 57 6.72 -7.23 1.96
N ILE A 58 7.88 -7.19 1.29
CA ILE A 58 8.64 -5.98 1.04
C ILE A 58 8.20 -5.32 -0.27
N THR A 59 7.93 -4.02 -0.24
CA THR A 59 7.70 -3.19 -1.42
C THR A 59 9.02 -2.83 -2.08
N SER A 60 9.16 -3.12 -3.37
CA SER A 60 10.36 -2.79 -4.15
C SER A 60 10.51 -1.28 -4.34
N LEU A 61 11.76 -0.81 -4.41
CA LEU A 61 12.11 0.54 -4.82
C LEU A 61 12.33 0.59 -6.35
N PRO A 62 12.03 1.72 -7.03
CA PRO A 62 11.56 2.99 -6.47
C PRO A 62 10.09 2.95 -6.03
N TYR A 63 9.77 3.73 -5.01
CA TYR A 63 8.44 3.90 -4.48
C TYR A 63 7.83 5.24 -4.90
N ASN A 64 6.50 5.27 -5.01
CA ASN A 64 5.72 6.45 -5.34
C ASN A 64 4.45 6.51 -4.47
N SER A 65 4.21 7.63 -3.79
CA SER A 65 3.05 7.77 -2.88
C SER A 65 1.71 7.70 -3.61
N ASN A 66 1.60 8.24 -4.82
CA ASN A 66 0.35 8.18 -5.58
C ASN A 66 0.03 6.74 -5.98
N ALA A 67 1.02 5.93 -6.35
CA ALA A 67 0.81 4.50 -6.62
C ALA A 67 0.32 3.76 -5.37
N HIS A 68 0.90 4.06 -4.20
CA HIS A 68 0.48 3.50 -2.92
C HIS A 68 -0.96 3.90 -2.55
N LEU A 69 -1.28 5.19 -2.60
CA LEU A 69 -2.62 5.69 -2.30
C LEU A 69 -3.67 5.16 -3.27
N ASN A 70 -3.38 5.14 -4.58
CA ASN A 70 -4.28 4.59 -5.58
C ASN A 70 -4.51 3.09 -5.35
N CYS A 71 -3.49 2.34 -4.95
CA CYS A 71 -3.62 0.94 -4.59
C CYS A 71 -4.59 0.74 -3.40
N ILE A 72 -4.45 1.53 -2.33
CA ILE A 72 -5.35 1.54 -1.16
C ILE A 72 -6.80 1.83 -1.58
N LEU A 73 -6.99 2.79 -2.49
CA LEU A 73 -8.32 3.22 -2.94
C LEU A 73 -8.92 2.32 -4.04
N SER A 74 -8.12 1.47 -4.68
CA SER A 74 -8.58 0.64 -5.79
C SER A 74 -9.54 -0.46 -5.34
N ALA A 75 -10.53 -0.78 -6.18
CA ALA A 75 -11.38 -1.96 -5.97
C ALA A 75 -10.62 -3.29 -6.13
N GLN A 76 -9.40 -3.25 -6.68
CA GLN A 76 -8.55 -4.40 -6.98
C GLN A 76 -7.27 -4.39 -6.13
N ARG A 77 -7.40 -4.15 -4.81
CA ARG A 77 -6.30 -4.13 -3.83
C ARG A 77 -5.34 -5.34 -3.90
N LEU A 78 -5.78 -6.45 -4.49
CA LEU A 78 -4.97 -7.66 -4.69
C LEU A 78 -3.91 -7.51 -5.79
N ASN A 79 -4.02 -6.51 -6.66
CA ASN A 79 -3.10 -6.28 -7.77
C ASN A 79 -2.57 -4.83 -7.76
N CYS A 80 -1.63 -4.56 -6.86
CA CYS A 80 -1.03 -3.24 -6.72
C CYS A 80 0.35 -3.11 -7.39
N GLY A 81 0.63 -3.97 -8.37
CA GLY A 81 1.92 -4.01 -9.04
C GLY A 81 3.06 -4.19 -8.03
N PRO A 82 4.00 -3.24 -7.91
CA PRO A 82 5.15 -3.34 -7.00
C PRO A 82 4.81 -3.04 -5.52
N ILE A 83 3.62 -2.49 -5.23
CA ILE A 83 3.22 -2.11 -3.88
C ILE A 83 2.71 -3.34 -3.13
N ASN A 84 3.34 -3.64 -2.00
CA ASN A 84 2.92 -4.69 -1.08
C ASN A 84 2.30 -4.05 0.16
N LEU A 85 0.97 -3.87 0.11
CA LEU A 85 0.21 -3.36 1.24
C LEU A 85 0.28 -4.32 2.42
N ILE A 86 0.48 -3.75 3.60
CA ILE A 86 0.43 -4.45 4.86
C ILE A 86 -0.60 -3.73 5.72
N ASP A 87 -1.60 -4.49 6.16
CA ASP A 87 -2.63 -4.01 7.09
C ASP A 87 -1.99 -3.45 8.36
N SER A 88 -2.44 -2.25 8.78
CA SER A 88 -1.86 -1.55 9.93
C SER A 88 -2.03 -2.33 11.24
N THR A 89 -3.14 -3.06 11.39
CA THR A 89 -3.39 -3.91 12.57
C THR A 89 -2.33 -5.01 12.69
N SER A 90 -1.87 -5.55 11.57
CA SER A 90 -0.81 -6.56 11.51
C SER A 90 0.55 -5.96 11.81
N LEU A 91 0.86 -4.75 11.31
CA LEU A 91 2.10 -4.03 11.62
C LEU A 91 2.22 -3.69 13.10
N ILE A 92 1.17 -3.16 13.72
CA ILE A 92 1.19 -2.70 15.12
C ILE A 92 1.51 -3.82 16.10
N LYS A 93 1.15 -5.07 15.76
CA LYS A 93 1.50 -6.25 16.58
C LYS A 93 3.01 -6.50 16.66
N VAL A 94 3.76 -6.10 15.65
CA VAL A 94 5.21 -6.27 15.55
C VAL A 94 5.95 -4.98 15.88
N TYR A 95 5.44 -3.84 15.41
CA TYR A 95 6.02 -2.51 15.54
C TYR A 95 5.11 -1.61 16.39
N ASN A 96 5.32 -1.63 17.70
CA ASN A 96 4.49 -0.90 18.67
C ASN A 96 4.53 0.64 18.55
N PHE A 97 5.47 1.19 17.78
CA PHE A 97 5.58 2.62 17.49
C PHE A 97 4.67 3.07 16.33
N ILE A 98 4.07 2.14 15.59
CA ILE A 98 3.12 2.45 14.51
C ILE A 98 1.81 2.96 15.12
N ASN A 99 1.30 4.07 14.59
CA ASN A 99 0.07 4.68 15.07
C ASN A 99 -1.16 3.90 14.56
N PRO A 100 -2.15 3.60 15.42
CA PRO A 100 -3.38 2.91 15.02
C PRO A 100 -4.27 3.68 14.04
N GLY A 101 -4.07 5.00 13.90
CA GLY A 101 -4.75 5.83 12.91
C GLY A 101 -4.19 5.70 11.49
N TYR A 102 -3.09 4.98 11.30
CA TYR A 102 -2.53 4.74 9.97
C TYR A 102 -3.35 3.67 9.23
N VAL A 103 -3.43 3.83 7.91
CA VAL A 103 -4.03 2.84 7.02
C VAL A 103 -2.98 1.83 6.54
N ASP A 104 -3.34 0.98 5.57
CA ASP A 104 -2.43 0.02 4.96
C ASP A 104 -1.12 0.71 4.56
N SER A 105 -0.01 0.15 5.03
CA SER A 105 1.32 0.74 4.93
C SER A 105 2.23 -0.15 4.07
N VAL A 106 3.43 0.33 3.78
CA VAL A 106 4.46 -0.45 3.07
C VAL A 106 5.75 -0.50 3.86
N ILE A 107 6.44 -1.62 3.77
CA ILE A 107 7.80 -1.81 4.27
C ILE A 107 8.76 -1.86 3.07
N PHE A 108 9.89 -1.18 3.18
CA PHE A 108 10.96 -1.23 2.17
C PHE A 108 12.04 -2.25 2.56
N PRO A 109 12.94 -2.63 1.63
CA PRO A 109 14.12 -3.39 2.00
C PRO A 109 14.89 -2.65 3.11
N LYS A 110 15.64 -3.38 3.94
CA LYS A 110 16.60 -2.71 4.83
C LYS A 110 17.72 -2.09 3.99
N THR A 111 18.24 -0.95 4.41
CA THR A 111 19.47 -0.40 3.83
C THR A 111 20.65 -1.34 4.08
N SER A 112 21.78 -1.12 3.39
CA SER A 112 23.05 -1.82 3.70
C SER A 112 23.47 -1.65 5.16
N ASP A 113 23.10 -0.51 5.75
CA ASP A 113 23.38 -0.19 7.15
C ASP A 113 22.33 -0.76 8.11
N GLY A 114 21.37 -1.55 7.61
CA GLY A 114 20.35 -2.24 8.39
C GLY A 114 19.23 -1.34 8.88
N VAL A 115 19.04 -0.17 8.28
CA VAL A 115 17.93 0.73 8.60
C VAL A 115 16.66 0.22 7.90
N LEU A 116 15.62 -0.02 8.68
CA LEU A 116 14.26 -0.30 8.20
C LEU A 116 13.56 1.02 7.89
N LEU A 117 12.77 1.08 6.82
CA LEU A 117 11.90 2.20 6.50
C LEU A 117 10.48 1.68 6.25
N ILE A 118 9.50 2.37 6.82
CA ILE A 118 8.06 2.09 6.68
C ILE A 118 7.37 3.38 6.24
N ALA A 119 6.51 3.31 5.22
CA ALA A 119 5.67 4.43 4.82
C ALA A 119 4.21 4.13 5.12
N SER A 120 3.62 4.95 5.99
CA SER A 120 2.29 4.73 6.57
C SER A 120 1.38 5.93 6.29
N PRO A 121 0.48 5.83 5.29
CA PRO A 121 -0.47 6.89 4.98
C PRO A 121 -1.51 7.06 6.07
N PHE A 122 -2.04 8.27 6.22
CA PHE A 122 -3.15 8.56 7.11
C PHE A 122 -3.87 9.85 6.71
N SER A 123 -5.11 9.99 7.18
CA SER A 123 -5.82 11.27 7.11
C SER A 123 -5.49 12.06 8.37
N SER A 124 -4.96 13.27 8.22
CA SER A 124 -4.79 14.19 9.33
C SER A 124 -6.14 14.70 9.84
N GLU A 125 -6.13 15.37 11.00
CA GLU A 125 -7.34 15.91 11.63
C GLU A 125 -8.07 16.93 10.75
N SER A 126 -7.33 17.66 9.90
CA SER A 126 -7.87 18.59 8.91
C SER A 126 -8.38 17.91 7.63
N GLY A 127 -8.27 16.58 7.53
CA GLY A 127 -8.67 15.79 6.38
C GLY A 127 -7.66 15.78 5.23
N HIS A 128 -6.44 16.31 5.44
CA HIS A 128 -5.38 16.18 4.46
C HIS A 128 -4.78 14.78 4.48
N LEU A 129 -4.41 14.29 3.30
CA LEU A 129 -3.80 12.98 3.16
C LEU A 129 -2.29 13.12 3.32
N GLU A 130 -1.78 12.57 4.41
CA GLU A 130 -0.38 12.63 4.79
C GLU A 130 0.22 11.22 4.78
N ILE A 131 1.55 11.14 4.74
CA ILE A 131 2.29 9.90 4.90
C ILE A 131 3.38 10.09 5.94
N ASN A 132 3.39 9.20 6.92
CA ASN A 132 4.46 9.13 7.87
C ASN A 132 5.54 8.18 7.34
N LEU A 133 6.76 8.68 7.21
CA LEU A 133 7.94 7.87 6.95
C LEU A 133 8.61 7.60 8.28
N THR A 134 8.53 6.36 8.76
CA THR A 134 9.17 5.91 10.00
C THR A 134 10.39 5.06 9.68
N SER A 135 11.55 5.41 10.23
CA SER A 135 12.77 4.62 10.15
C SER A 135 13.12 3.99 11.49
N VAL A 136 13.76 2.82 11.44
CA VAL A 136 14.30 2.13 12.61
C VAL A 136 15.71 1.65 12.29
N ASN A 137 16.69 2.10 13.06
CA ASN A 137 18.08 1.67 12.86
C ASN A 137 18.38 0.33 13.57
N LYS A 138 19.62 -0.18 13.40
CA LYS A 138 20.08 -1.44 14.01
C LYS A 138 19.96 -1.50 15.53
N SER A 139 20.02 -0.37 16.23
CA SER A 139 19.86 -0.32 17.69
C SER A 139 18.40 -0.19 18.15
N GLY A 140 17.44 -0.17 17.20
CA GLY A 140 16.02 0.00 17.48
C GLY A 140 15.60 1.45 17.71
N SER A 141 16.47 2.44 17.45
CA SER A 141 16.09 3.84 17.53
C SER A 141 15.15 4.20 16.39
N VAL A 142 14.01 4.78 16.74
CA VAL A 142 12.94 5.15 15.82
C VAL A 142 13.02 6.64 15.49
N LYS A 143 12.90 7.00 14.21
CA LYS A 143 12.73 8.38 13.74
C LYS A 143 11.55 8.44 12.78
N SER A 144 10.90 9.59 12.68
CA SER A 144 9.79 9.75 11.75
C SER A 144 9.71 11.17 11.21
N ILE A 145 9.27 11.29 9.97
CA ILE A 145 8.83 12.55 9.36
C ILE A 145 7.44 12.36 8.75
N THR A 146 6.67 13.43 8.68
CA THR A 146 5.37 13.44 8.02
C THR A 146 5.45 14.34 6.80
N LEU A 147 4.95 13.86 5.67
CA LEU A 147 4.95 14.57 4.39
C LEU A 147 3.54 14.57 3.79
N ASP A 148 3.22 15.59 3.00
CA ASP A 148 1.97 15.65 2.24
C ASP A 148 1.99 14.59 1.13
N ALA A 149 1.17 13.55 1.29
CA ALA A 149 1.15 12.41 0.39
C ALA A 149 0.53 12.73 -0.97
N SER A 150 -0.27 13.80 -1.06
CA SER A 150 -0.89 14.28 -2.30
C SER A 150 0.11 14.92 -3.27
N LYS A 151 1.32 15.23 -2.79
CA LYS A 151 2.36 15.94 -3.53
C LYS A 151 3.40 15.02 -4.18
N ASN A 152 3.03 13.77 -4.49
CA ASN A 152 3.85 12.79 -5.20
C ASN A 152 5.25 12.60 -4.59
N ILE A 153 5.31 11.89 -3.47
CA ILE A 153 6.58 11.55 -2.82
C ILE A 153 7.18 10.35 -3.53
N GLU A 154 8.47 10.45 -3.85
CA GLU A 154 9.22 9.37 -4.48
C GLU A 154 10.40 8.97 -3.60
N ILE A 155 10.64 7.66 -3.49
CA ILE A 155 11.81 7.13 -2.78
C ILE A 155 12.57 6.26 -3.76
N ASN A 156 13.81 6.64 -4.06
CA ASN A 156 14.64 5.91 -5.02
C ASN A 156 15.42 4.76 -4.37
N GLN A 157 16.19 4.02 -5.16
CA GLN A 157 16.98 2.87 -4.69
C GLN A 157 18.07 3.24 -3.66
N ASN A 158 18.45 4.51 -3.59
CA ASN A 158 19.43 5.04 -2.65
C ASN A 158 18.78 5.62 -1.38
N TYR A 159 17.47 5.42 -1.18
CA TYR A 159 16.68 5.99 -0.10
C TYR A 159 16.76 7.53 -0.05
N GLU A 160 16.90 8.15 -1.22
CA GLU A 160 16.64 9.58 -1.37
C GLU A 160 15.13 9.77 -1.56
N ILE A 161 14.56 10.64 -0.73
CA ILE A 161 13.15 10.96 -0.67
C ILE A 161 12.96 12.31 -1.37
N LEU A 162 12.31 12.30 -2.52
CA LEU A 162 11.96 13.48 -3.29
C LEU A 162 10.51 13.84 -2.96
N TYR A 163 10.26 15.10 -2.64
CA TYR A 163 8.93 15.60 -2.28
C TYR A 163 8.82 17.09 -2.61
N LYS A 164 7.59 17.61 -2.60
CA LYS A 164 7.33 19.04 -2.78
C LYS A 164 6.84 19.67 -1.48
N GLU A 165 7.40 20.83 -1.15
CA GLU A 165 6.94 21.69 -0.07
C GLU A 165 6.89 23.13 -0.60
N ASN A 166 5.74 23.81 -0.43
CA ASN A 166 5.52 25.16 -0.97
C ASN A 166 5.88 25.28 -2.48
N GLU A 167 5.49 24.27 -3.27
CA GLU A 167 5.76 24.15 -4.71
C GLU A 167 7.25 24.08 -5.08
N LYS A 168 8.15 23.85 -4.12
CA LYS A 168 9.57 23.61 -4.35
C LYS A 168 9.89 22.14 -4.23
N ASP A 169 10.64 21.61 -5.19
CA ASP A 169 11.20 20.27 -5.10
C ASP A 169 12.30 20.24 -4.03
N LEU A 170 12.13 19.35 -3.06
CA LEU A 170 13.06 19.12 -1.97
C LEU A 170 13.51 17.66 -1.97
N LYS A 171 14.68 17.45 -1.36
CA LYS A 171 15.26 16.12 -1.19
C LYS A 171 15.65 15.91 0.26
N LEU A 172 15.38 14.72 0.76
CA LEU A 172 15.96 14.18 1.98
C LEU A 172 16.70 12.89 1.63
N LYS A 173 17.68 12.52 2.44
CA LYS A 173 18.36 11.23 2.40
C LYS A 173 18.20 10.55 3.75
N LEU A 174 17.91 9.25 3.73
CA LEU A 174 17.99 8.43 4.93
C LEU A 174 19.46 8.06 5.20
N ASN A 175 20.01 8.44 6.35
CA ASN A 175 21.38 8.08 6.73
C ASN A 175 21.45 6.73 7.49
N GLU A 176 22.66 6.29 7.81
CA GLU A 176 22.92 5.03 8.52
C GLU A 176 22.38 4.99 9.97
N GLN A 177 22.18 6.16 10.59
CA GLN A 177 21.54 6.29 11.91
C GLN A 177 20.01 6.25 11.84
N GLY A 178 19.43 6.25 10.64
CA GLY A 178 17.99 6.36 10.40
C GLY A 178 17.46 7.79 10.40
N ASP A 179 18.31 8.81 10.47
CA ASP A 179 17.86 10.20 10.38
C ASP A 179 17.57 10.60 8.93
N PHE A 180 16.59 11.50 8.78
CA PHE A 180 16.23 12.12 7.51
C PHE A 180 16.97 13.45 7.37
N VAL A 181 18.03 13.46 6.55
CA VAL A 181 18.93 14.62 6.38
C VAL A 181 18.72 15.30 5.02
N LYS A 182 18.87 16.63 4.95
CA LYS A 182 18.79 17.39 3.70
C LYS A 182 20.06 17.29 2.88
#